data_AF-A0A225WEF1-F1
#
_entry.id   AF-A0A225WEF1-F1
#
_cell.length_a   1.000
_cell.length_b   1.000
_cell.length_c   1.000
_cell.angle_alpha   90.00
_cell.angle_beta   90.00
_cell.angle_gamma   90.00
#
_symmetry.space_group_name_H-M   'P 1'
#
loop_
_entity.id
_entity.type
_entity.pdbx_description
1 polymer ?
#
loop_
_entity_poly.entity_id
_entity_poly.type
_entity_poly.pdbx_seq_one_letter_code
_entity_poly.pdbx_strand_id
1 'polypeptide(L)'
;MGPDNDASREFVATLLKNLEVRTSTPKELEIVVEHILPVLVPAIVHLLKAVEASEVQDEDGDVAGPSIKPLDHLARFLLRRNPRHSELTAEMIELQALGRRLLRK
;
A
#
# COMPACT_ATOMS: atom_id res chain seq x y z
N MET A 1 18.60 22.71 -4.24
CA MET A 1 17.62 21.74 -3.71
C MET A 1 16.52 21.66 -4.75
N GLY A 2 16.24 20.47 -5.28
CA GLY A 2 15.29 20.31 -6.37
C GLY A 2 13.83 20.40 -5.91
N PRO A 3 12.89 20.73 -6.81
CA PRO A 3 11.46 20.89 -6.50
C PRO A 3 10.83 19.65 -5.86
N ASP A 4 11.36 18.45 -6.15
CA ASP A 4 10.90 17.18 -5.58
C ASP A 4 11.10 17.08 -4.06
N ASN A 5 12.11 17.78 -3.52
CA ASN A 5 12.39 17.79 -2.08
C ASN A 5 11.37 18.63 -1.31
N ASP A 6 10.86 19.70 -1.94
CA ASP A 6 9.87 20.59 -1.31
C ASP A 6 8.48 19.94 -1.32
N ALA A 7 8.08 19.31 -2.42
CA ALA A 7 6.82 18.57 -2.52
C ALA A 7 6.76 17.39 -1.53
N SER A 8 7.87 16.66 -1.38
CA SER A 8 7.97 15.55 -0.41
C SER A 8 7.83 16.04 1.03
N ARG A 9 8.46 17.17 1.37
CA ARG A 9 8.36 17.76 2.71
C ARG A 9 6.98 18.31 3.00
N GLU A 10 6.34 18.96 2.03
CA GLU A 10 4.97 19.48 2.16
C GLU A 10 3.95 18.36 2.33
N PHE A 11 4.10 17.25 1.59
CA PHE A 11 3.26 16.06 1.75
C PHE A 11 3.36 15.49 3.16
N VAL A 12 4.59 15.28 3.67
CA VAL A 12 4.81 14.75 5.03
C VAL A 12 4.25 15.71 6.08
N ALA A 13 4.46 17.02 5.92
CA ALA A 13 3.93 18.01 6.86
C ALA A 13 2.39 18.01 6.89
N THR A 14 1.75 17.96 5.73
CA THR A 14 0.29 17.87 5.62
C THR A 14 -0.26 16.57 6.20
N LEU A 15 0.44 15.45 5.97
CA LEU A 15 0.07 14.16 6.54
C LEU A 15 0.12 14.18 8.07
N LEU A 16 1.22 14.68 8.65
CA LEU A 16 1.38 14.79 10.10
C LEU A 16 0.30 15.68 10.71
N LYS A 17 0.02 16.84 10.11
CA LYS A 17 -1.05 17.74 10.54
C LYS A 17 -2.42 17.06 10.53
N ASN A 18 -2.74 16.30 9.48
CA ASN A 18 -4.01 15.57 9.38
C ASN A 18 -4.13 14.44 10.41
N LEU A 19 -3.02 13.81 10.77
CA LEU A 19 -2.97 12.76 11.79
C LEU A 19 -3.07 13.33 13.21
N GLU A 20 -2.44 14.48 13.48
CA GLU A 20 -2.58 15.23 14.74
C GLU A 20 -4.03 15.70 14.97
N VAL A 21 -4.69 16.22 13.93
CA VAL A 21 -6.10 16.65 13.99
C VAL A 21 -7.04 15.49 14.37
N ARG A 22 -6.66 14.24 14.05
CA ARG A 22 -7.43 13.03 14.37
C ARG A 22 -7.12 12.46 15.76
N THR A 23 -6.48 13.24 16.65
CA THR A 23 -6.09 12.83 18.00
C THR A 23 -5.20 11.58 18.04
N SER A 24 -4.41 11.37 16.99
CA SER A 24 -3.43 10.28 16.98
C SER A 24 -2.37 10.56 18.04
N THR A 25 -2.06 9.58 18.87
CA THR A 25 -0.96 9.67 19.82
C THR A 25 0.37 9.81 19.08
N PRO A 26 1.40 10.45 19.68
CA PRO A 26 2.73 10.55 19.07
C PRO A 26 3.30 9.18 18.65
N LYS A 27 2.97 8.14 19.40
CA LYS A 27 3.37 6.75 19.12
C LYS A 27 2.67 6.16 17.89
N GLU A 28 1.39 6.47 17.68
CA GLU A 28 0.68 6.05 16.46
C GLU A 28 1.23 6.75 15.22
N LEU A 29 1.59 8.03 15.35
CA LEU A 29 2.27 8.80 14.30
C LEU A 29 3.64 8.19 13.94
N GLU A 30 4.45 7.86 14.94
CA GLU A 30 5.73 7.17 14.77
C GLU A 30 5.54 5.82 14.06
N ILE A 31 4.53 5.04 14.46
CA ILE A 31 4.20 3.77 13.78
C ILE A 31 3.86 4.00 12.30
N VAL A 32 3.02 4.99 11.99
CA VAL A 32 2.65 5.29 10.59
C VAL A 32 3.88 5.69 9.78
N VAL A 33 4.70 6.60 10.29
CA VAL A 33 5.86 7.14 9.57
C VAL A 33 6.94 6.08 9.39
N GLU A 34 7.29 5.34 10.44
CA GLU A 34 8.41 4.40 10.41
C GLU A 34 8.06 3.06 9.77
N HIS A 35 6.78 2.66 9.80
CA HIS A 35 6.41 1.29 9.48
C HIS A 35 5.35 1.15 8.40
N ILE A 36 4.46 2.12 8.24
CA ILE A 36 3.41 2.06 7.22
C ILE A 36 3.86 2.75 5.93
N LEU A 37 4.35 4.00 6.01
CA LEU A 37 4.76 4.76 4.83
C LEU A 37 5.86 4.08 3.99
N PRO A 38 6.92 3.46 4.58
CA PRO A 38 7.98 2.86 3.78
C PRO A 38 7.53 1.69 2.91
N VAL A 39 6.40 1.06 3.23
CA VAL A 39 5.82 -0.03 2.45
C VAL A 39 4.67 0.47 1.56
N LEU A 40 3.87 1.43 2.06
CA LEU A 40 2.74 1.98 1.34
C LEU A 40 3.17 2.82 0.13
N VAL A 41 4.24 3.62 0.25
CA VAL A 41 4.72 4.48 -0.85
C VAL A 41 5.17 3.64 -2.05
N PRO A 42 6.03 2.60 -1.91
CA PRO A 42 6.35 1.70 -3.01
C PRO A 42 5.13 0.97 -3.60
N ALA A 43 4.15 0.62 -2.76
CA ALA A 43 2.91 -0.03 -3.22
C ALA A 43 2.09 0.87 -4.14
N ILE A 44 1.96 2.15 -3.78
CA ILE A 44 1.28 3.17 -4.60
C ILE A 44 2.03 3.38 -5.91
N VAL A 45 3.36 3.54 -5.87
CA VAL A 45 4.17 3.69 -7.09
C VAL A 45 4.01 2.47 -8.01
N HIS A 46 4.01 1.25 -7.47
CA HIS A 46 3.81 0.05 -8.26
C HIS A 46 2.39 -0.04 -8.83
N LEU A 47 1.38 0.41 -8.10
CA LEU A 47 0.01 0.49 -8.61
C LEU A 47 -0.07 1.44 -9.80
N LEU A 48 0.48 2.65 -9.68
CA LEU A 48 0.46 3.65 -10.75
C LEU A 48 1.13 3.13 -12.03
N LYS A 49 2.30 2.48 -11.90
CA LYS A 49 2.98 1.84 -13.04
C LYS A 49 2.17 0.70 -13.67
N ALA A 50 1.43 -0.06 -12.85
CA ALA A 50 0.59 -1.13 -13.37
C ALA A 50 -0.60 -0.56 -14.15
N VAL A 51 -1.19 0.54 -13.67
CA VAL A 51 -2.28 1.25 -14.36
C VAL A 51 -1.79 1.83 -15.70
N GLU A 52 -0.66 2.53 -15.69
CA GLU A 52 -0.03 3.07 -16.90
C GLU A 52 0.25 1.95 -17.93
N ALA A 53 0.79 0.81 -17.48
CA ALA A 53 1.03 -0.34 -18.36
C ALA A 53 -0.26 -0.97 -18.91
N SER A 54 -1.38 -0.93 -18.16
CA SER A 54 -2.67 -1.42 -18.66
C SER A 54 -3.30 -0.47 -19.68
N GLU A 55 -3.13 0.84 -19.49
CA GLU A 55 -3.62 1.85 -20.45
C GLU A 55 -2.89 1.74 -21.79
N VAL A 56 -1.57 1.49 -21.78
CA VAL A 56 -0.80 1.25 -22.99
C VAL A 56 -1.21 -0.05 -23.71
N GLN A 57 -1.62 -1.10 -22.97
CA GLN A 57 -2.10 -2.34 -23.57
C GLN A 57 -3.48 -2.20 -24.23
N ASP A 58 -4.36 -1.38 -23.67
CA ASP A 58 -5.69 -1.13 -24.23
C ASP A 58 -5.62 -0.38 -25.58
N GLU A 59 -4.55 0.40 -25.83
CA GLU A 59 -4.32 1.10 -27.10
C GLU A 59 -3.83 0.17 -28.24
N ASP A 60 -3.17 -0.94 -27.92
CA ASP A 60 -2.61 -1.90 -28.90
C ASP A 60 -3.62 -2.98 -29.34
N GLY A 61 -4.87 -2.91 -28.88
CA GLY A 61 -5.99 -3.70 -29.40
C GLY A 61 -6.00 -5.20 -29.03
N ASP A 62 -5.10 -5.64 -28.15
CA ASP A 62 -5.05 -7.02 -27.67
C ASP A 62 -5.74 -7.13 -26.30
N VAL A 63 -6.58 -8.17 -26.16
CA VAL A 63 -7.42 -8.55 -25.00
C VAL A 63 -7.17 -7.71 -23.74
N ALA A 64 -8.12 -6.81 -23.42
CA ALA A 64 -8.11 -5.99 -22.21
C ALA A 64 -7.63 -6.81 -21.01
N GLY A 65 -6.48 -6.40 -20.45
CA GLY A 65 -5.87 -7.06 -19.31
C GLY A 65 -6.86 -7.11 -18.13
N PRO A 66 -6.64 -8.02 -17.15
CA PRO A 66 -7.53 -8.09 -15.99
C PRO A 66 -7.56 -6.72 -15.28
N SER A 67 -8.78 -6.21 -15.05
CA SER A 67 -8.96 -4.90 -14.46
C SER A 67 -8.22 -4.78 -13.12
N ILE A 68 -7.38 -3.77 -13.02
CA ILE A 68 -6.62 -3.51 -11.80
C ILE A 68 -7.60 -3.03 -10.75
N LYS A 69 -7.76 -3.81 -9.69
CA LYS A 69 -8.48 -3.40 -8.47
C LYS A 69 -7.47 -2.76 -7.52
N PRO A 70 -7.48 -1.43 -7.34
CA PRO A 70 -6.43 -0.71 -6.61
C PRO A 70 -6.20 -1.25 -5.19
N LEU A 71 -7.29 -1.50 -4.46
CA LEU A 71 -7.23 -2.00 -3.08
C LEU A 71 -6.66 -3.41 -3.01
N ASP A 72 -7.06 -4.31 -3.92
CA ASP A 72 -6.53 -5.68 -3.96
C ASP A 72 -5.05 -5.69 -4.32
N HIS A 73 -4.63 -4.81 -5.23
CA HIS A 73 -3.24 -4.67 -5.64
C HIS A 73 -2.37 -4.18 -4.48
N LEU A 74 -2.81 -3.12 -3.79
CA LEU A 74 -2.12 -2.60 -2.61
C LEU A 74 -2.05 -3.67 -1.50
N ALA A 75 -3.16 -4.35 -1.19
CA ALA A 75 -3.19 -5.40 -0.19
C ALA A 75 -2.21 -6.54 -0.51
N ARG A 76 -2.17 -7.00 -1.77
CA ARG A 76 -1.22 -8.03 -2.23
C ARG A 76 0.22 -7.54 -2.16
N PHE A 77 0.48 -6.29 -2.52
CA PHE A 77 1.82 -5.71 -2.46
C PHE A 77 2.31 -5.63 -1.02
N LEU A 78 1.51 -5.03 -0.13
CA LEU A 78 1.81 -4.91 1.30
C LEU A 78 2.03 -6.28 1.94
N LEU A 79 1.21 -7.29 1.62
CA LEU A 79 1.39 -8.65 2.12
C LEU A 79 2.73 -9.28 1.68
N ARG A 80 3.14 -9.07 0.43
CA ARG A 80 4.35 -9.71 -0.14
C ARG A 80 5.65 -8.98 0.18
N ARG A 81 5.58 -7.66 0.36
CA ARG A 81 6.76 -6.77 0.39
C ARG A 81 6.96 -6.09 1.73
N ASN A 82 6.05 -6.22 2.69
CA ASN A 82 6.28 -5.75 4.05
C ASN A 82 7.21 -6.75 4.79
N PRO A 83 8.43 -6.35 5.20
CA PRO A 83 9.34 -7.22 5.94
C PRO A 83 8.78 -7.64 7.31
N ARG A 84 7.79 -6.91 7.83
CA ARG A 84 7.07 -7.30 9.07
C ARG A 84 6.00 -8.37 8.85
N HIS A 85 5.63 -8.62 7.59
CA HIS A 85 4.72 -9.70 7.20
C HIS A 85 5.43 -10.85 6.49
N SER A 86 6.75 -10.74 6.23
CA SER A 86 7.54 -11.88 5.73
C SER A 86 7.74 -12.96 6.79
N GLU A 87 7.70 -12.60 8.07
CA GLU A 87 7.52 -13.55 9.18
C GLU A 87 6.05 -13.51 9.61
N LEU A 88 5.30 -14.54 9.22
CA LEU A 88 3.90 -14.68 9.62
C LEU A 88 3.85 -14.88 11.14
N THR A 89 3.23 -13.94 11.86
CA THR A 89 2.93 -14.14 13.29
C THR A 89 1.94 -15.28 13.46
N ALA A 90 1.95 -15.95 14.62
CA ALA A 90 1.02 -17.05 14.92
C ALA A 90 -0.45 -16.64 14.70
N GLU A 91 -0.80 -15.41 15.08
CA GLU A 91 -2.14 -14.82 14.90
C GLU A 91 -2.51 -14.65 13.42
N MET A 92 -1.55 -14.27 12.56
CA MET A 92 -1.78 -14.17 11.12
C MET A 92 -1.93 -15.55 10.46
N ILE A 93 -1.23 -16.57 10.96
CA ILE A 93 -1.38 -17.96 10.51
C ILE A 93 -2.79 -18.46 10.83
N GLU A 94 -3.28 -18.21 12.04
CA GLU A 94 -4.65 -18.56 12.45
C GLU A 94 -5.71 -17.81 11.63
N LEU A 95 -5.51 -16.52 11.39
CA LEU A 95 -6.42 -15.73 10.55
C LEU A 95 -6.43 -16.22 9.09
N GLN A 96 -5.28 -16.62 8.52
CA GLN A 96 -5.21 -17.24 7.21
C GLN A 96 -5.92 -18.60 7.18
N ALA A 97 -5.75 -19.42 8.22
CA ALA A 97 -6.44 -20.71 8.34
C ALA A 97 -7.96 -20.52 8.41
N LEU A 98 -8.42 -19.51 9.15
CA LEU A 98 -9.82 -19.12 9.25
C LEU A 98 -10.35 -18.62 7.89
N GLY A 99 -9.62 -17.73 7.22
CA GLY A 99 -9.98 -17.23 5.89
C GLY A 99 -10.09 -18.35 4.85
N ARG A 100 -9.14 -19.31 4.84
CA ARG A 100 -9.21 -20.49 3.97
C ARG A 100 -10.42 -21.38 4.27
N ARG A 101 -10.80 -21.53 5.54
CA ARG A 101 -12.02 -22.28 5.93
C ARG A 101 -13.30 -21.59 5.46
N LEU A 102 -13.36 -20.26 5.56
CA LEU A 102 -14.54 -19.49 5.17
C LEU A 102 -14.72 -19.36 3.65
N LEU A 103 -13.61 -19.33 2.90
CA LEU A 103 -13.59 -19.22 1.44
C LEU A 103 -13.67 -20.57 0.72
N ARG A 104 -13.42 -21.69 1.41
CA ARG A 104 -13.80 -23.03 0.95
C ARG A 104 -15.30 -23.21 1.18
N LYS A 105 -16.11 -22.56 0.33
CA LYS A 105 -17.47 -23.01 0.03
C LYS A 105 -17.44 -23.72 -1.32
#